data_AF-A0A414YAK7-F1
#
_entry.id   AF-A0A414YAK7-F1
#
_cell.length_a   1.000
_cell.length_b   1.000
_cell.length_c   1.000
_cell.angle_alpha   90.00
_cell.angle_beta   90.00
_cell.angle_gamma   90.00
#
_symmetry.space_group_name_H-M   'P 1'
#
loop_
_entity.id
_entity.type
_entity.pdbx_description
1 polymer ?
#
loop_
_entity_poly.entity_id
_entity_poly.type
_entity_poly.pdbx_seq_one_letter_code
_entity_poly.pdbx_strand_id
1 'polypeptide(L)' 'RVNCYLDRDEAGRRTLEALRKRYADKLVDCSSLYKGYKDLNEYLQHKFL' A
#
# COMPACT_ATOMS: atom_id res chain seq x y z
N ARG A 1 -10.15 -5.82 -10.09
CA ARG A 1 -8.94 -5.85 -9.24
C ARG A 1 -8.95 -4.59 -8.38
N VAL A 2 -8.61 -4.71 -7.10
CA VAL A 2 -8.55 -3.65 -6.09
C VAL A 2 -7.07 -3.37 -5.83
N ASN A 3 -6.64 -2.17 -6.19
CA ASN A 3 -5.28 -1.70 -5.94
C ASN A 3 -5.25 -1.04 -4.56
N CYS A 4 -4.45 -1.58 -3.64
CA CYS A 4 -4.34 -1.08 -2.28
C CYS A 4 -3.05 -0.29 -2.08
N TYR A 5 -3.22 0.99 -1.75
CA TYR A 5 -2.16 1.94 -1.41
C TYR A 5 -2.24 2.22 0.09
N LEU A 6 -1.71 1.29 0.89
CA LEU A 6 -1.71 1.40 2.36
C LEU A 6 -0.37 1.95 2.86
N ASP A 7 -0.38 2.57 4.03
CA ASP A 7 0.84 3.03 4.68
C ASP A 7 1.83 1.88 4.87
N ARG A 8 3.14 2.19 4.78
CA ARG A 8 4.20 1.18 4.95
C ARG A 8 4.53 0.90 6.41
N ASP A 9 3.53 0.94 7.27
CA ASP A 9 3.66 0.69 8.71
C ASP A 9 3.12 -0.71 9.09
N GLU A 10 3.00 -0.97 10.39
CA GLU A 10 2.42 -2.22 10.88
C GLU A 10 0.91 -2.30 10.62
N ALA A 11 0.18 -1.18 10.75
CA ALA A 11 -1.25 -1.14 10.57
C ALA A 11 -1.66 -1.42 9.11
N GLY A 12 -0.93 -0.83 8.15
CA GLY A 12 -1.10 -1.08 6.72
C GLY A 12 -0.84 -2.54 6.34
N ARG A 13 0.23 -3.14 6.88
CA ARG A 13 0.52 -4.57 6.67
C ARG A 13 -0.56 -5.49 7.23
N ARG A 14 -1.00 -5.27 8.47
CA ARG A 14 -2.08 -6.05 9.09
C ARG A 14 -3.40 -5.93 8.33
N THR A 15 -3.69 -4.73 7.81
CA THR A 15 -4.87 -4.48 6.99
C THR A 15 -4.78 -5.24 5.67
N LEU A 16 -3.62 -5.22 5.00
CA LEU A 16 -3.40 -5.97 3.77
C LEU A 16 -3.57 -7.48 3.98
N GLU A 17 -3.08 -8.03 5.10
CA GLU A 17 -3.26 -9.45 5.43
C GLU A 17 -4.73 -9.80 5.67
N ALA A 18 -5.48 -8.96 6.41
CA ALA A 18 -6.91 -9.15 6.62
C ALA A 18 -7.69 -9.09 5.30
N LEU A 19 -7.34 -8.14 4.44
CA LEU A 19 -7.94 -7.97 3.11
C LEU A 19 -7.60 -9.15 2.19
N ARG A 20 -6.36 -9.67 2.23
CA ARG A 20 -5.95 -10.87 1.48
C ARG A 20 -6.76 -12.10 1.84
N LYS A 21 -7.11 -12.29 3.12
CA LYS A 21 -7.98 -13.39 3.55
C LYS A 21 -9.39 -13.32 2.96
N ARG A 22 -9.89 -12.12 2.65
CA ARG A 22 -11.27 -11.89 2.18
C ARG A 22 -11.39 -11.72 0.67
N TYR A 23 -10.36 -11.18 0.02
CA TYR A 23 -10.39 -10.77 -1.38
C TYR A 23 -9.26 -11.37 -2.23
N ALA A 24 -8.40 -12.21 -1.65
CA ALA A 24 -7.36 -13.03 -2.28
C ALA A 24 -6.85 -12.49 -3.63
N ASP A 25 -7.33 -13.04 -4.74
CA ASP A 25 -6.83 -12.82 -6.11
C ASP A 25 -7.23 -11.46 -6.70
N LYS A 26 -8.17 -10.77 -6.05
CA LYS A 26 -8.63 -9.46 -6.49
C LYS A 26 -7.73 -8.35 -5.98
N LEU A 27 -6.84 -8.62 -5.01
CA LEU A 27 -6.01 -7.63 -4.34
C LEU A 27 -4.63 -7.48 -4.98
N VAL A 28 -4.23 -6.24 -5.20
CA VAL A 28 -2.88 -5.87 -5.62
C VAL A 28 -2.27 -4.97 -4.55
N ASP A 29 -1.13 -5.39 -4.02
CA ASP A 29 -0.35 -4.58 -3.07
C ASP A 29 0.50 -3.56 -3.83
N CYS A 30 0.10 -2.30 -3.77
CA CYS A 30 0.81 -1.19 -4.42
C CYS A 30 1.83 -0.51 -3.48
N SER A 31 1.95 -0.95 -2.22
CA SER A 31 2.88 -0.35 -1.25
C SER A 31 4.35 -0.48 -1.65
N SER A 32 4.66 -1.47 -2.50
CA SER A 32 5.97 -1.67 -3.10
C SER A 32 6.43 -0.52 -3.99
N LEU A 33 5.51 0.25 -4.59
CA LEU A 33 5.82 1.33 -5.54
C LEU A 33 6.51 2.53 -4.89
N TYR A 34 6.24 2.78 -3.62
CA TYR A 34 6.80 3.89 -2.84
C TYR A 34 7.71 3.38 -1.72
N LYS A 35 8.54 2.36 -2.02
CA LYS A 35 9.54 1.85 -1.09
C LYS A 35 10.52 2.96 -0.71
N GLY A 36 10.73 3.16 0.59
CA GLY A 36 11.58 4.23 1.13
C GLY A 36 10.81 5.46 1.59
N TYR A 37 9.50 5.53 1.33
CA TYR A 37 8.60 6.57 1.81
C TYR A 37 7.58 5.98 2.79
N LYS A 38 7.10 6.79 3.73
CA LYS A 38 6.11 6.42 4.74
C LYS A 38 4.78 6.05 4.10
N ASP A 39 4.35 6.89 3.15
CA ASP A 39 3.06 6.79 2.51
C ASP A 39 3.11 7.26 1.05
N LEU A 40 2.00 7.07 0.33
CA LEU A 40 1.89 7.48 -1.07
C LEU A 40 2.00 9.00 -1.22
N ASN A 41 1.48 9.79 -0.27
CA ASN A 41 1.51 11.25 -0.37
C ASN A 41 2.94 11.78 -0.24
N GLU A 42 3.77 11.20 0.62
CA GLU A 42 5.19 11.55 0.75
C GLU A 42 5.96 11.22 -0.52
N TYR A 43 5.72 10.05 -1.12
CA TYR A 43 6.32 9.68 -2.41
C TYR A 43 5.90 10.63 -3.53
N LEU A 44 4.61 10.96 -3.63
CA LEU A 44 4.10 11.86 -4.66
C LEU A 44 4.66 13.28 -4.48
N GLN A 45 4.72 13.78 -3.25
CA GLN A 45 5.35 15.07 -2.95
C GLN A 45 6.82 15.07 -3.37
N HIS A 46 7.61 14.06 -2.99
CA HIS A 46 9.02 14.01 -3.38
C HIS A 46 9.24 13.81 -4.90
N LYS A 47 8.30 13.17 -5.60
CA LYS A 47 8.45 12.90 -7.04
C LYS A 47 8.10 14.10 -7.91
N PHE A 48 7.16 14.93 -7.45
CA PHE A 48 6.58 16.01 -8.24
C PHE A 48 6.90 17.42 -7.71
N LEU A 49 7.58 17.53 -6.57
CA LEU A 49 8.26 18.74 -6.09
C LEU A 49 9.77 18.61 -6.31
#